data_AF-A0A8H5P9H8-F1
#
_entry.id   AF-A0A8H5P9H8-F1
#
_cell.length_a   1.000
_cell.length_b   1.000
_cell.length_c   1.000
_cell.angle_alpha   90.00
_cell.angle_beta   90.00
_cell.angle_gamma   90.00
#
_symmetry.space_group_name_H-M   'P 1'
#
loop_
_entity.id
_entity.type
_entity.pdbx_description
1 polymer ?
#
loop_
_entity_poly.entity_id
_entity_poly.type
_entity_poly.pdbx_seq_one_letter_code
_entity_poly.pdbx_strand_id
1 'polypeptide(L)'
;MFVRIETDQGIVGYGEAGNWGHIAAAGTAIERFAEYLIGKDAFPIEHHWNAMHRFSYFQGTAINAAISAIDIALWDIKGRALNVPIYELLGGMCRDKARVYCHIYEKTIEQVVEECKKKKAAGFTAFGHINPFLDEGIDQVYFKPHVKKMNDAIAN
;
A
#
# COMPACT_ATOMS: atom_id res chain seq x y z
N MET A 1 -3.47 -3.93 8.02
CA MET A 1 -4.74 -4.30 8.72
C MET A 1 -5.78 -4.53 7.65
N PHE A 2 -6.54 -5.62 7.73
CA PHE A 2 -7.54 -5.97 6.73
C PHE A 2 -8.95 -5.52 7.12
N VAL A 3 -9.74 -5.15 6.12
CA VAL A 3 -11.17 -4.88 6.22
C VAL A 3 -11.90 -5.95 5.43
N ARG A 4 -12.99 -6.47 6.00
CA ARG A 4 -13.93 -7.38 5.36
C ARG A 4 -15.30 -6.71 5.35
N ILE A 5 -15.84 -6.47 4.15
CA ILE A 5 -17.19 -5.93 3.97
C ILE A 5 -18.06 -7.04 3.39
N GLU A 6 -19.25 -7.23 3.95
CA GLU A 6 -20.21 -8.23 3.51
C GLU A 6 -21.52 -7.55 3.14
N THR A 7 -22.06 -7.91 1.97
CA THR A 7 -23.36 -7.46 1.49
C THR A 7 -24.49 -8.37 2.00
N ASP A 8 -25.73 -7.89 1.96
CA ASP A 8 -26.93 -8.68 2.22
C ASP A 8 -27.10 -9.87 1.25
N GLN A 9 -26.48 -9.81 0.07
CA GLN A 9 -26.43 -10.89 -0.92
C GLN A 9 -25.31 -11.91 -0.67
N GLY A 10 -24.60 -11.82 0.47
CA GLY A 10 -23.52 -12.74 0.84
C GLY A 10 -22.21 -12.56 0.07
N ILE A 11 -22.09 -11.51 -0.76
CA ILE A 11 -20.83 -11.15 -1.41
C ILE A 11 -19.91 -10.48 -0.39
N VAL A 12 -18.66 -10.94 -0.35
CA VAL A 12 -17.64 -10.44 0.58
C VAL A 12 -16.51 -9.80 -0.21
N GLY A 13 -16.14 -8.58 0.15
CA GLY A 13 -14.95 -7.89 -0.34
C GLY A 13 -13.90 -7.72 0.73
N TYR A 14 -12.64 -7.77 0.30
CA TYR A 14 -11.48 -7.57 1.16
C TYR A 14 -10.68 -6.35 0.72
N GLY A 15 -10.19 -5.59 1.69
CA GLY A 15 -9.25 -4.49 1.46
C GLY A 15 -8.26 -4.33 2.59
N GLU A 16 -7.23 -3.50 2.37
CA GLU A 16 -6.13 -3.34 3.31
C GLU A 16 -5.80 -1.88 3.56
N ALA A 17 -5.65 -1.53 4.84
CA ALA A 17 -5.08 -0.25 5.27
C ALA A 17 -3.56 -0.38 5.44
N GLY A 18 -2.81 0.41 4.67
CA GLY A 18 -1.35 0.47 4.69
C GLY A 18 -0.81 1.70 5.44
N ASN A 19 -1.06 1.83 6.75
CA ASN A 19 -0.58 2.95 7.56
C ASN A 19 0.40 2.50 8.66
N TRP A 20 1.64 2.24 8.25
CA TRP A 20 2.71 1.79 9.15
C TRP A 20 2.92 2.78 10.31
N GLY A 21 2.99 2.26 11.54
CA GLY A 21 3.13 3.08 12.77
C GLY A 21 1.82 3.66 13.33
N HIS A 22 0.74 3.74 12.53
CA HIS A 22 -0.53 4.36 12.93
C HIS A 22 -1.75 3.54 12.52
N ILE A 23 -1.60 2.21 12.51
CA ILE A 23 -2.63 1.30 12.01
C ILE A 23 -3.90 1.29 12.87
N ALA A 24 -3.76 1.46 14.18
CA ALA A 24 -4.89 1.53 15.11
C ALA A 24 -5.79 2.74 14.83
N ALA A 25 -5.20 3.90 14.52
CA ALA A 25 -5.95 5.10 14.16
C ALA A 25 -6.72 4.92 12.84
N ALA A 26 -6.15 4.20 11.87
CA ALA A 26 -6.87 3.83 10.66
C ALA A 26 -8.05 2.90 10.98
N GLY A 27 -7.91 2.01 11.97
CA GLY A 27 -8.97 1.10 12.42
C GLY A 27 -10.16 1.87 12.97
N THR A 28 -9.91 2.82 13.87
CA THR A 28 -10.95 3.70 14.40
C THR A 28 -11.64 4.53 13.30
N ALA A 29 -10.89 5.00 12.30
CA ALA A 29 -11.49 5.69 11.16
C ALA A 29 -12.37 4.77 10.31
N ILE A 30 -11.99 3.50 10.11
CA ILE A 30 -12.82 2.50 9.42
C ILE A 30 -14.14 2.29 10.16
N GLU A 31 -14.12 2.10 11.48
CA GLU A 31 -15.33 1.95 12.30
C GLU A 31 -16.26 3.15 12.15
N ARG A 32 -15.69 4.35 12.15
CA ARG A 32 -16.46 5.59 11.94
C ARG A 32 -17.11 5.65 10.56
N PHE A 33 -16.41 5.23 9.52
CA PHE A 33 -16.97 5.17 8.16
C PHE A 33 -17.97 4.03 7.99
N ALA A 34 -17.84 2.93 8.75
CA ALA A 34 -18.81 1.84 8.76
C ALA A 34 -20.20 2.33 9.20
N GLU A 35 -20.28 3.24 10.17
CA GLU A 35 -21.54 3.88 10.58
C GLU A 35 -22.27 4.56 9.39
N TYR A 36 -21.52 5.11 8.43
CA TYR A 36 -22.08 5.69 7.21
C TYR A 36 -22.43 4.62 6.16
N LEU A 37 -21.58 3.60 5.99
CA LEU A 37 -21.69 2.62 4.89
C LEU A 37 -22.73 1.53 5.12
N ILE A 38 -22.97 1.12 6.37
CA ILE A 38 -23.90 0.03 6.69
C ILE A 38 -25.30 0.36 6.15
N GLY A 39 -25.87 -0.59 5.40
CA GLY A 39 -27.19 -0.44 4.77
C GLY A 39 -27.19 0.31 3.44
N LYS A 40 -26.04 0.75 2.93
CA LYS A 40 -25.92 1.36 1.59
C LYS A 40 -25.53 0.33 0.54
N ASP A 41 -25.95 0.60 -0.70
CA ASP A 41 -25.47 -0.13 -1.88
C ASP A 41 -23.95 0.03 -2.02
N ALA A 42 -23.22 -1.05 -2.29
CA ALA A 42 -21.77 -1.06 -2.47
C ALA A 42 -21.33 -0.52 -3.85
N PHE A 43 -22.20 -0.48 -4.85
CA PHE A 43 -21.84 -0.15 -6.24
C PHE A 43 -21.46 1.32 -6.50
N PRO A 44 -22.04 2.32 -5.80
CA PRO A 44 -21.66 3.74 -5.90
C PRO A 44 -20.29 4.06 -5.26
N ILE A 45 -19.23 3.32 -5.63
CA ILE A 45 -17.89 3.42 -5.02
C ILE A 45 -17.38 4.87 -4.97
N GLU A 46 -17.40 5.59 -6.10
CA GLU A 46 -16.95 6.98 -6.17
C GLU A 46 -17.78 7.93 -5.28
N HIS A 47 -19.08 7.65 -5.11
CA HIS A 47 -19.92 8.43 -4.21
C HIS A 47 -19.48 8.22 -2.76
N HIS A 48 -19.28 6.98 -2.34
CA HIS A 48 -18.81 6.65 -0.99
C HIS A 48 -17.42 7.21 -0.72
N TRP A 49 -16.52 7.09 -1.70
CA TRP A 49 -15.19 7.69 -1.62
C TRP A 49 -15.27 9.19 -1.40
N ASN A 50 -16.06 9.92 -2.20
CA ASN A 50 -16.23 11.36 -2.03
C ASN A 50 -16.91 11.72 -0.70
N ALA A 51 -17.91 10.96 -0.26
CA ALA A 51 -18.55 11.19 1.03
C ALA A 51 -17.55 11.05 2.17
N MET A 52 -16.77 9.97 2.20
CA MET A 52 -15.76 9.71 3.24
C MET A 52 -14.54 10.63 3.14
N HIS A 53 -14.16 11.09 1.95
CA HIS A 53 -13.02 11.99 1.77
C HIS A 53 -13.41 13.45 2.09
N ARG A 54 -14.63 13.87 1.73
CA ARG A 54 -15.07 15.27 1.87
C ARG A 54 -15.84 15.57 3.16
N PHE A 55 -16.10 14.58 4.02
CA PHE A 55 -16.83 14.82 5.28
C PHE A 55 -16.08 15.74 6.27
N SER A 56 -14.75 15.84 6.15
CA SER A 56 -13.90 16.61 7.06
C SER A 56 -12.86 17.42 6.29
N TYR A 57 -12.59 18.63 6.78
CA TYR A 57 -11.50 19.47 6.28
C TYR A 57 -10.12 18.94 6.70
N PHE A 58 -10.03 18.29 7.86
CA PHE A 58 -8.77 17.76 8.39
C PHE A 58 -8.62 16.30 8.02
N GLN A 59 -7.78 16.07 7.02
CA GLN A 59 -7.39 14.75 6.53
C GLN A 59 -6.05 14.33 7.12
N GLY A 60 -5.69 13.05 6.97
CA GLY A 60 -4.42 12.52 7.44
C GLY A 60 -4.19 11.10 6.95
N THR A 61 -2.98 10.58 7.15
CA THR A 61 -2.60 9.24 6.65
C THR A 61 -3.50 8.13 7.19
N ALA A 62 -3.95 8.24 8.43
CA ALA A 62 -4.88 7.28 9.04
C ALA A 62 -6.26 7.27 8.36
N ILE A 63 -6.82 8.46 8.08
CA ILE A 63 -8.11 8.60 7.40
C ILE A 63 -8.01 8.10 5.96
N ASN A 64 -6.97 8.51 5.23
CA ASN A 64 -6.78 8.05 3.86
C ASN A 64 -6.54 6.54 3.78
N ALA A 65 -5.79 5.95 4.72
CA ALA A 65 -5.61 4.51 4.76
C ALA A 65 -6.91 3.75 5.06
N ALA A 66 -7.79 4.32 5.89
CA ALA A 66 -9.13 3.78 6.13
C ALA A 66 -9.99 3.82 4.85
N ILE A 67 -10.02 4.98 4.17
CA ILE A 67 -10.74 5.14 2.90
C ILE A 67 -10.22 4.16 1.86
N SER A 68 -8.90 4.03 1.68
CA SER A 68 -8.30 3.09 0.73
C SER A 68 -8.70 1.64 1.04
N ALA A 69 -8.68 1.22 2.30
CA ALA A 69 -9.06 -0.14 2.66
C ALA A 69 -10.53 -0.44 2.32
N ILE A 70 -11.42 0.52 2.55
CA ILE A 70 -12.84 0.40 2.21
C ILE A 70 -13.02 0.39 0.69
N ASP A 71 -12.39 1.33 -0.03
CA ASP A 71 -12.49 1.44 -1.50
C ASP A 71 -12.06 0.14 -2.20
N ILE A 72 -10.92 -0.44 -1.79
CA ILE A 72 -10.44 -1.73 -2.30
C ILE A 72 -11.49 -2.84 -2.06
N ALA A 73 -12.08 -2.90 -0.86
CA ALA A 73 -13.10 -3.90 -0.53
C ALA A 73 -14.38 -3.73 -1.36
N LEU A 74 -14.80 -2.48 -1.63
CA LEU A 74 -15.95 -2.19 -2.48
C LEU A 74 -15.68 -2.59 -3.95
N TRP A 75 -14.46 -2.37 -4.45
CA TRP A 75 -14.04 -2.85 -5.77
C TRP A 75 -14.02 -4.37 -5.85
N ASP A 76 -13.55 -5.07 -4.81
CA ASP A 76 -13.60 -6.54 -4.73
C ASP A 76 -15.04 -7.06 -4.76
N ILE A 77 -15.96 -6.43 -4.00
CA ILE A 77 -17.40 -6.73 -4.08
C ILE A 77 -17.93 -6.56 -5.51
N LYS A 78 -17.61 -5.44 -6.16
CA LYS A 78 -18.13 -5.12 -7.49
C LYS A 78 -17.60 -6.09 -8.55
N GLY A 79 -16.32 -6.45 -8.51
CA GLY A 79 -15.72 -7.46 -9.37
C GLY A 79 -16.38 -8.83 -9.18
N ARG A 80 -16.59 -9.26 -7.93
CA ARG A 80 -17.26 -10.54 -7.61
C ARG A 80 -18.72 -10.54 -8.05
N ALA A 81 -19.46 -9.48 -7.77
CA ALA A 81 -20.87 -9.35 -8.14
C ALA A 81 -21.08 -9.40 -9.66
N LEU A 82 -20.15 -8.83 -10.42
CA LEU A 82 -20.19 -8.82 -11.88
C LEU A 82 -19.46 -10.02 -12.51
N ASN A 83 -18.84 -10.88 -11.69
CA ASN A 83 -18.05 -12.03 -12.11
C ASN A 83 -16.94 -11.67 -13.12
N VAL A 84 -16.27 -10.54 -12.90
CA VAL A 84 -15.14 -10.07 -13.71
C VAL A 84 -13.98 -9.65 -12.83
N PRO A 85 -12.72 -9.80 -13.27
CA PRO A 85 -11.59 -9.26 -12.54
C PRO A 85 -11.63 -7.72 -12.55
N ILE A 86 -11.19 -7.09 -11.45
CA ILE A 86 -11.28 -5.63 -11.26
C ILE A 86 -10.62 -4.85 -12.41
N TYR A 87 -9.52 -5.33 -12.97
CA TYR A 87 -8.83 -4.64 -14.06
C TYR A 87 -9.72 -4.46 -15.31
N GLU A 88 -10.69 -5.35 -15.56
CA GLU A 88 -11.67 -5.19 -16.65
C GLU A 88 -12.57 -3.98 -16.40
N LEU A 89 -12.96 -3.76 -15.14
CA LEU A 89 -13.73 -2.59 -14.73
C LEU A 89 -12.92 -1.28 -14.82
N LEU A 90 -11.58 -1.38 -14.76
CA LEU A 90 -10.66 -0.25 -14.83
C LEU A 90 -10.17 0.06 -16.27
N GLY A 91 -10.78 -0.56 -17.29
CA GLY A 91 -10.47 -0.29 -18.70
C GLY A 91 -9.87 -1.45 -19.47
N GLY A 92 -9.75 -2.63 -18.88
CA GLY A 92 -9.34 -3.86 -19.56
C GLY A 92 -7.84 -4.17 -19.48
N MET A 93 -7.48 -5.31 -20.06
CA MET A 93 -6.09 -5.79 -20.05
C MET A 93 -5.19 -4.94 -20.96
N CYS A 94 -4.15 -4.32 -20.38
CA CYS A 94 -3.14 -3.55 -21.13
C CYS A 94 -1.81 -4.31 -21.32
N ARG A 95 -1.66 -5.49 -20.70
CA ARG A 95 -0.44 -6.33 -20.73
C ARG A 95 -0.74 -7.75 -20.24
N ASP A 96 -0.02 -8.74 -20.77
CA ASP A 96 -0.15 -10.15 -20.31
C ASP A 96 0.60 -10.42 -19.00
N LYS A 97 1.61 -9.60 -18.67
CA LYS A 97 2.39 -9.70 -17.43
C LYS A 97 2.82 -8.33 -16.93
N ALA A 98 2.83 -8.16 -15.61
CA ALA A 98 3.39 -6.98 -14.95
C ALA A 98 4.82 -7.27 -14.50
N ARG A 99 5.77 -6.40 -14.86
CA ARG A 99 7.14 -6.48 -14.34
C ARG A 99 7.15 -6.04 -12.88
N VAL A 100 7.69 -6.87 -12.00
CA VAL A 100 7.91 -6.53 -10.59
C VAL A 100 9.39 -6.30 -10.32
N TYR A 101 9.69 -5.53 -9.27
CA TYR A 101 11.04 -5.36 -8.74
C TYR A 101 11.12 -5.94 -7.33
N CYS A 102 12.31 -6.29 -6.87
CA CYS A 102 12.51 -6.84 -5.54
C CYS A 102 13.22 -5.82 -4.64
N HIS A 103 12.85 -5.76 -3.36
CA HIS A 103 13.57 -4.99 -2.37
C HIS A 103 14.77 -5.76 -1.83
N ILE A 104 15.87 -5.06 -1.58
CA ILE A 104 17.07 -5.60 -0.92
C ILE A 104 17.14 -5.00 0.49
N TYR A 105 17.20 -5.84 1.52
CA TYR A 105 17.20 -5.43 2.92
C TYR A 105 18.44 -5.98 3.64
N GLU A 106 19.59 -5.43 3.31
CA GLU A 106 20.88 -5.92 3.83
C GLU A 106 21.69 -4.81 4.49
N LYS A 107 22.55 -5.20 5.44
CA LYS A 107 23.24 -4.26 6.32
C LYS A 107 24.65 -3.91 5.90
N THR A 108 25.26 -4.65 4.97
CA THR A 108 26.58 -4.33 4.41
C THR A 108 26.55 -4.37 2.89
N ILE A 109 27.52 -3.68 2.26
CA ILE A 109 27.62 -3.63 0.80
C ILE A 109 27.81 -5.05 0.22
N GLU A 110 28.62 -5.89 0.86
CA GLU A 110 28.87 -7.26 0.42
C GLU A 110 27.58 -8.08 0.42
N GLN A 111 26.78 -7.97 1.49
CA GLN A 111 25.49 -8.64 1.62
C GLN A 111 24.49 -8.13 0.59
N VAL A 112 24.41 -6.80 0.40
CA VAL A 112 23.57 -6.18 -0.65
C VAL A 112 23.92 -6.75 -2.02
N VAL A 113 25.22 -6.84 -2.36
CA VAL A 113 25.69 -7.38 -3.65
C VAL A 113 25.36 -8.87 -3.78
N GLU A 114 25.56 -9.66 -2.72
CA GLU A 114 25.22 -11.08 -2.73
C GLU A 114 23.72 -11.32 -2.94
N GLU A 115 22.88 -10.56 -2.24
CA GLU A 115 21.42 -10.65 -2.37
C GLU A 115 20.96 -10.19 -3.75
N CYS A 116 21.55 -9.13 -4.31
CA CYS A 116 21.31 -8.73 -5.70
C CYS A 116 21.63 -9.86 -6.68
N LYS A 117 22.74 -10.58 -6.50
CA LYS A 117 23.12 -11.73 -7.35
C LYS A 117 22.10 -12.87 -7.21
N LYS A 118 21.65 -13.19 -5.99
CA LYS A 118 20.62 -14.20 -5.72
C LYS A 118 19.29 -13.84 -6.40
N LYS A 119 18.81 -12.61 -6.25
CA LYS A 119 17.55 -12.14 -6.88
C LYS A 119 17.66 -12.07 -8.40
N LYS A 120 18.83 -11.69 -8.94
CA LYS A 120 19.08 -11.76 -10.38
C LYS A 120 18.96 -13.19 -10.90
N ALA A 121 19.56 -14.16 -10.20
CA ALA A 121 19.44 -15.57 -10.54
C ALA A 121 18.00 -16.09 -10.45
N ALA A 122 17.19 -15.52 -9.55
CA ALA A 122 15.75 -15.78 -9.47
C ALA A 122 14.90 -15.08 -10.57
N GLY A 123 15.54 -14.35 -11.49
CA GLY A 123 14.88 -13.72 -12.65
C GLY A 123 14.47 -12.26 -12.47
N PHE A 124 14.78 -11.64 -11.31
CA PHE A 124 14.54 -10.21 -11.15
C PHE A 124 15.52 -9.38 -11.99
N THR A 125 14.98 -8.38 -12.67
CA THR A 125 15.73 -7.47 -13.54
C THR A 125 15.76 -6.04 -13.03
N ALA A 126 15.15 -5.78 -11.87
CA ALA A 126 15.11 -4.48 -11.20
C ALA A 126 15.11 -4.71 -9.69
N PHE A 127 15.85 -3.85 -8.98
CA PHE A 127 15.97 -3.87 -7.53
C PHE A 127 15.57 -2.51 -6.97
N GLY A 128 14.87 -2.52 -5.85
CA GLY A 128 14.50 -1.34 -5.09
C GLY A 128 15.07 -1.43 -3.68
N HIS A 129 14.92 -0.35 -2.91
CA HIS A 129 15.45 -0.25 -1.56
C HIS A 129 16.98 -0.44 -1.47
N ILE A 130 17.71 -0.20 -2.56
CA ILE A 130 19.16 -0.10 -2.54
C ILE A 130 19.48 1.33 -2.15
N ASN A 131 19.64 1.57 -0.85
CA ASN A 131 20.10 2.85 -0.34
C ASN A 131 21.65 2.84 -0.33
N PRO A 132 22.32 3.85 -0.91
CA PRO A 132 23.77 4.00 -0.74
C PRO A 132 24.16 4.25 0.73
N PHE A 133 23.19 4.54 1.60
CA PHE A 133 23.35 4.61 3.04
C PHE A 133 22.75 3.36 3.66
N LEU A 134 23.58 2.56 4.31
CA LEU A 134 23.12 1.41 5.07
C LEU A 134 22.10 1.88 6.12
N ASP A 135 21.05 1.09 6.35
CA ASP A 135 20.09 1.38 7.41
C ASP A 135 20.81 1.36 8.75
N GLU A 136 21.02 2.55 9.33
CA GLU A 136 21.60 2.72 10.65
C GLU A 136 20.54 2.36 11.71
N GLY A 137 20.96 1.73 12.79
CA GLY A 137 20.08 1.44 13.91
C GLY A 137 19.47 2.72 14.48
N ILE A 138 18.22 2.65 14.93
CA ILE A 138 17.49 3.79 15.53
C ILE A 138 18.17 4.33 16.82
N ASP A 139 19.10 3.57 17.37
CA ASP A 139 19.96 3.91 18.50
C ASP A 139 21.15 4.80 18.10
N GLN A 140 21.44 4.94 16.81
CA GLN A 140 22.52 5.79 16.33
C GLN A 140 22.04 7.24 16.16
N VAL A 141 22.68 8.15 16.89
CA VAL A 141 22.47 9.59 16.71
C VAL A 141 22.90 9.96 15.31
N TYR A 142 22.04 10.65 14.56
CA TYR A 142 22.32 11.16 13.22
C TYR A 142 23.56 12.09 13.25
N PHE A 143 24.75 11.52 13.08
CA PHE A 143 26.02 12.24 13.27
C PHE A 143 26.46 13.01 12.02
N LYS A 144 25.82 12.77 10.87
CA LYS A 144 26.12 13.45 9.61
C LYS A 144 24.82 13.87 8.88
N PRO A 145 24.77 15.10 8.33
CA PRO A 145 23.71 15.50 7.40
C PRO A 145 23.65 14.56 6.19
N HIS A 146 22.45 14.32 5.66
CA HIS A 146 22.23 13.45 4.50
C HIS A 146 23.08 13.85 3.28
N VAL A 147 23.24 15.17 3.06
CA VAL A 147 24.14 15.74 2.03
C VAL A 147 25.60 15.28 2.19
N LYS A 148 26.10 15.16 3.44
CA LYS A 148 27.48 14.72 3.68
C LYS A 148 27.62 13.23 3.41
N LYS A 149 26.61 12.43 3.77
CA LYS A 149 26.57 11.00 3.41
C LYS A 149 26.61 10.82 1.88
N MET A 150 25.83 11.61 1.13
CA MET A 150 25.86 11.59 -0.34
C MET A 150 27.23 11.91 -0.92
N ASN A 151 27.90 12.96 -0.44
CA ASN A 151 29.23 13.32 -0.92
C ASN A 151 30.27 12.23 -0.60
N ASP A 152 30.23 11.64 0.61
CA ASP A 152 31.12 10.55 1.00
C ASP A 152 30.88 9.30 0.13
N ALA A 153 29.64 9.00 -0.25
CA ALA A 153 29.31 7.88 -1.13
C ALA A 153 29.77 8.10 -2.59
N ILE A 154 29.78 9.33 -3.08
CA ILE A 154 30.29 9.66 -4.42
C ILE A 154 31.83 9.57 -4.48
N ALA A 155 32.50 9.78 -3.36
CA ALA A 155 33.96 9.81 -3.27
C ALA A 155 34.62 8.43 -3.08
N ASN A 156 33.84 7.37 -2.86
CA ASN A 156 34.29 5.97 -2.79
C ASN A 156 34.06 5.25 -4.12
#